data_AF-A3QVP2-F1
#
_entry.id   AF-A3QVP2-F1
#
_cell.length_a   1.000
_cell.length_b   1.000
_cell.length_c   1.000
_cell.angle_alpha   90.00
_cell.angle_beta   90.00
_cell.angle_gamma   90.00
#
_symmetry.space_group_name_H-M   'P 1'
#
loop_
_entity.id
_entity.type
_entity.pdbx_description
1 polymer ?
#
loop_
_entity_poly.entity_id
_entity_poly.type
_entity_poly.pdbx_seq_one_letter_code
_entity_poly.pdbx_strand_id
1 'polypeptide(L)'
;WWSTFGLCFTEAFERLLFWDLFQLPLSCAWTLPGGVDLEPWNLPCERAPTLGAFLEDLVTTVGETAAMGAAGIVFWGSMQYASTVDSCQKVKTYMNGPLGRYIVNVTTAAKICSHALCRKNGRCVRKHSDSNAFLHLFPESFRIMVHANATEKKAIVKGKLELKDLIYLRKNFMCQCYQGWKGLYCEEYSIKDIRKI
;
A
#
# COMPACT_ATOMS: atom_id res chain seq x y z
N TRP A 1 -23.71 -1.09 -9.93
CA TRP A 1 -22.67 -0.05 -10.03
C TRP A 1 -21.41 -0.48 -9.28
N TRP A 2 -21.47 -0.68 -7.96
CA TRP A 2 -20.39 -1.33 -7.19
C TRP A 2 -20.07 -2.76 -7.63
N SER A 3 -21.09 -3.52 -8.06
CA SER A 3 -20.95 -4.91 -8.52
C SER A 3 -20.14 -5.03 -9.82
N THR A 4 -20.38 -4.18 -10.83
CA THR A 4 -19.63 -4.21 -12.10
C THR A 4 -18.21 -3.67 -11.94
N PHE A 5 -18.02 -2.66 -11.08
CA PHE A 5 -16.70 -2.12 -10.74
C PHE A 5 -15.89 -3.16 -9.96
N GLY A 6 -16.50 -3.81 -8.95
CA GLY A 6 -15.88 -4.90 -8.18
C GLY A 6 -15.47 -6.10 -9.03
N LEU A 7 -16.24 -6.46 -10.08
CA LEU A 7 -15.92 -7.59 -10.96
C LEU A 7 -14.67 -7.38 -11.85
N CYS A 8 -14.28 -6.12 -12.13
CA CYS A 8 -13.05 -5.83 -12.88
C CYS A 8 -11.79 -5.84 -12.00
N PHE A 9 -11.95 -5.66 -10.69
CA PHE A 9 -10.88 -5.73 -9.71
C PHE A 9 -10.86 -7.14 -9.11
N THR A 10 -9.68 -7.71 -8.87
CA THR A 10 -9.59 -9.01 -8.16
C THR A 10 -10.00 -8.84 -6.71
N GLU A 11 -10.60 -9.86 -6.08
CA GLU A 11 -10.96 -9.88 -4.64
C GLU A 11 -9.81 -9.45 -3.69
N ALA A 12 -8.55 -9.58 -4.12
CA ALA A 12 -7.38 -9.04 -3.42
C ALA A 12 -7.47 -7.53 -3.10
N PHE A 13 -8.25 -6.78 -3.89
CA PHE A 13 -8.47 -5.36 -3.75
C PHE A 13 -9.62 -5.02 -2.79
N GLU A 14 -10.62 -5.90 -2.68
CA GLU A 14 -11.72 -5.74 -1.72
C GLU A 14 -11.24 -5.90 -0.27
N ARG A 15 -10.11 -6.57 -0.02
CA ARG A 15 -9.50 -6.65 1.32
C ARG A 15 -8.57 -5.49 1.66
N LEU A 16 -8.32 -4.57 0.72
CA LEU A 16 -7.49 -3.36 0.92
C LEU A 16 -8.32 -2.10 1.13
N LEU A 17 -9.64 -2.20 0.99
CA LEU A 17 -10.58 -1.09 1.14
C LEU A 17 -11.71 -1.52 2.07
N PHE A 18 -12.18 -0.57 2.87
CA PHE A 18 -13.11 -0.70 4.00
C PHE A 18 -12.44 -1.09 5.32
N TRP A 19 -12.08 -0.08 6.14
CA TRP A 19 -13.03 0.62 7.01
C TRP A 19 -12.64 2.11 7.12
N ASP A 20 -13.66 2.95 7.26
CA ASP A 20 -13.68 4.42 7.45
C ASP A 20 -13.38 5.33 6.25
N LEU A 21 -14.27 5.25 5.25
CA LEU A 21 -14.65 6.41 4.43
C LEU A 21 -15.63 7.28 5.23
N PHE A 22 -15.12 8.07 6.19
CA PHE A 22 -15.62 9.40 6.54
C PHE A 22 -14.69 9.99 7.62
N GLN A 23 -14.31 11.25 7.42
CA GLN A 23 -13.40 12.08 8.25
C GLN A 23 -11.92 11.75 8.14
N LEU A 24 -11.25 12.39 7.18
CA LEU A 24 -10.22 13.39 7.47
C LEU A 24 -10.22 14.45 6.35
N PRO A 25 -9.87 15.71 6.66
CA PRO A 25 -10.14 16.87 5.82
C PRO A 25 -9.20 16.98 4.62
N LEU A 26 -9.71 17.64 3.59
CA LEU A 26 -8.99 18.22 2.46
C LEU A 26 -7.67 18.87 2.90
N SER A 27 -6.53 18.41 2.40
CA SER A 27 -5.45 19.26 1.86
C SER A 27 -4.28 18.41 1.33
N CYS A 28 -4.16 18.35 0.01
CA CYS A 28 -2.87 18.41 -0.68
C CYS A 28 -3.05 19.43 -1.80
N ALA A 29 -3.11 20.70 -1.39
CA ALA A 29 -2.82 21.81 -2.27
C ALA A 29 -1.29 21.94 -2.29
N TRP A 30 -0.68 21.70 -3.45
CA TRP A 30 0.68 22.16 -3.71
C TRP A 30 0.55 23.53 -4.38
N THR A 31 0.79 24.60 -3.63
CA THR A 31 1.09 25.92 -4.20
C THR A 31 2.58 25.97 -4.52
N LEU A 32 2.91 26.01 -5.81
CA LEU A 32 4.23 26.47 -6.26
C LEU A 32 4.17 27.98 -6.52
N PRO A 33 5.21 28.75 -6.13
CA PRO A 33 5.30 30.17 -6.47
C PRO A 33 5.89 30.31 -7.89
N GLY A 34 5.16 31.00 -8.77
CA GLY A 34 5.63 31.36 -10.11
C GLY A 34 4.58 31.03 -11.17
N GLY A 35 3.75 32.01 -11.49
CA GLY A 35 2.71 31.89 -12.51
C GLY A 35 3.30 31.59 -13.89
N VAL A 36 2.95 30.42 -14.40
CA VAL A 36 2.86 30.14 -15.83
C VAL A 36 1.69 29.18 -15.98
N ASP A 37 0.61 29.65 -16.60
CA ASP A 37 -0.57 28.84 -16.89
C ASP A 37 -0.20 27.73 -17.88
N LEU A 38 -0.14 26.49 -17.40
CA LEU A 38 -0.17 25.29 -18.23
C LEU A 38 -1.45 24.52 -17.93
N GLU A 39 -2.39 24.63 -18.86
CA GLU A 39 -3.64 23.85 -18.94
C GLU A 39 -3.38 22.34 -18.70
N PRO A 40 -3.94 21.69 -17.65
CA PRO A 40 -3.44 20.37 -17.22
C PRO A 40 -4.03 19.13 -17.92
N TRP A 41 -4.85 19.26 -18.98
CA TRP A 41 -5.69 18.13 -19.42
C TRP A 41 -5.37 17.50 -20.77
N ASN A 42 -4.27 17.88 -21.44
CA ASN A 42 -3.88 17.28 -22.72
C ASN A 42 -2.50 16.62 -22.66
N LEU A 43 -2.32 15.65 -21.76
CA LEU A 43 -1.27 14.66 -21.92
C LEU A 43 -1.89 13.36 -22.45
N PRO A 44 -1.64 12.97 -23.71
CA PRO A 44 -1.99 11.65 -24.18
C PRO A 44 -1.18 10.63 -23.38
N CYS A 45 -1.88 9.68 -22.76
CA CYS A 45 -1.28 8.46 -22.23
C CYS A 45 -0.88 7.55 -23.41
N GLU A 46 0.06 8.02 -24.23
CA GLU A 46 0.67 7.28 -25.33
C GLU A 46 2.18 7.21 -25.12
N ARG A 47 2.54 6.45 -24.10
CA ARG A 47 3.73 5.60 -24.07
C ARG A 47 3.49 4.59 -22.98
N ALA A 48 3.33 3.32 -23.35
CA ALA A 48 3.50 2.24 -22.39
C ALA A 48 4.83 2.50 -21.68
N PRO A 49 4.86 2.71 -20.36
CA PRO A 49 6.11 2.93 -19.66
C PRO A 49 6.99 1.71 -19.91
N THR A 50 8.29 1.92 -20.11
CA THR A 50 9.23 0.81 -19.99
C THR A 50 9.04 0.20 -18.58
N LEU A 51 9.19 -1.12 -18.45
CA LEU A 51 8.90 -1.83 -17.19
C LEU A 51 9.67 -1.23 -15.98
N GLY A 52 10.83 -0.60 -16.21
CA GLY A 52 11.62 0.11 -15.20
C GLY A 52 10.95 1.36 -14.65
N ALA A 53 10.52 2.29 -15.52
CA ALA A 53 9.86 3.53 -15.11
C ALA A 53 8.56 3.25 -14.33
N PHE A 54 7.83 2.20 -14.72
CA PHE A 54 6.61 1.79 -14.04
C PHE A 54 6.85 1.35 -12.58
N LEU A 55 7.92 0.60 -12.34
CA LEU A 55 8.26 0.15 -10.98
C LEU A 55 8.73 1.31 -10.10
N GLU A 56 9.46 2.27 -10.67
CA GLU A 56 9.88 3.48 -9.97
C GLU A 56 8.69 4.33 -9.52
N ASP A 57 7.67 4.50 -10.37
CA ASP A 57 6.43 5.19 -10.02
C ASP A 57 5.71 4.52 -8.84
N LEU A 58 5.69 3.19 -8.80
CA LEU A 58 5.08 2.46 -7.68
C LEU A 58 5.86 2.58 -6.37
N VAL A 59 7.19 2.65 -6.46
CA VAL A 59 8.04 2.87 -5.28
C VAL A 59 7.83 4.27 -4.71
N THR A 60 7.84 5.29 -5.57
CA THR A 60 7.72 6.70 -5.16
C THR A 60 6.30 7.09 -4.72
N THR A 61 5.28 6.31 -5.07
CA THR A 61 3.88 6.54 -4.65
C THR A 61 3.43 5.57 -3.56
N VAL A 62 3.18 4.32 -3.92
CA VAL A 62 2.65 3.27 -3.03
C VAL A 62 3.69 2.86 -1.99
N GLY A 63 4.96 2.76 -2.38
CA GLY A 63 6.05 2.45 -1.43
C GLY A 63 6.23 3.54 -0.39
N GLU A 64 6.23 4.79 -0.84
CA GLU A 64 6.41 5.98 0.01
C GLU A 64 5.27 6.14 1.01
N THR A 65 4.02 6.06 0.53
CA THR A 65 2.82 6.14 1.40
C THR A 65 2.80 5.04 2.46
N ALA A 66 3.19 3.81 2.10
CA ALA A 66 3.29 2.72 3.06
C ALA A 66 4.44 2.92 4.05
N ALA A 67 5.60 3.40 3.61
CA ALA A 67 6.74 3.68 4.49
C ALA A 67 6.42 4.78 5.51
N MET A 68 5.59 5.75 5.15
CA MET A 68 5.09 6.80 6.04
C MET A 68 3.98 6.32 7.00
N GLY A 69 3.57 5.04 6.90
CA GLY A 69 2.56 4.45 7.78
C GLY A 69 1.13 4.90 7.47
N ALA A 70 0.80 5.13 6.19
CA ALA A 70 -0.60 5.28 5.80
C ALA A 70 -1.44 4.08 6.25
N ALA A 71 -2.71 4.31 6.58
CA ALA A 71 -3.63 3.23 6.96
C ALA A 71 -4.01 2.34 5.76
N GLY A 72 -4.00 2.90 4.55
CA GLY A 72 -4.33 2.23 3.30
C GLY A 72 -4.15 3.17 2.12
N ILE A 73 -4.39 2.64 0.92
CA ILE A 73 -4.31 3.38 -0.34
C ILE A 73 -5.56 3.06 -1.14
N VAL A 74 -6.18 4.10 -1.68
CA VAL A 74 -7.34 3.97 -2.57
C VAL A 74 -6.84 4.15 -4.00
N PHE A 75 -7.10 3.18 -4.86
CA PHE A 75 -6.91 3.37 -6.30
C PHE A 75 -8.27 3.74 -6.91
N TRP A 76 -8.31 4.89 -7.58
CA TRP A 76 -9.47 5.37 -8.30
C TRP A 76 -9.17 5.43 -9.80
N GLY A 77 -10.22 5.39 -10.63
CA GLY A 77 -10.08 5.44 -12.08
C GLY A 77 -11.36 5.88 -12.77
N SER A 78 -11.24 6.26 -14.04
CA SER A 78 -12.37 6.63 -14.88
C SER A 78 -13.33 5.46 -15.07
N MET A 79 -14.63 5.75 -15.14
CA MET A 79 -15.66 4.76 -15.45
C MET A 79 -15.42 4.06 -16.81
N GLN A 80 -14.68 4.70 -17.72
CA GLN A 80 -14.29 4.13 -19.01
C GLN A 80 -13.51 2.82 -18.87
N TYR A 81 -12.78 2.64 -17.77
CA TYR A 81 -12.01 1.42 -17.51
C TYR A 81 -12.88 0.17 -17.25
N ALA A 82 -14.14 0.37 -16.86
CA ALA A 82 -15.13 -0.68 -16.67
C ALA A 82 -16.25 -0.65 -17.73
N SER A 83 -16.09 0.14 -18.80
CA SER A 83 -17.13 0.36 -19.81
C SER A 83 -17.34 -0.81 -20.77
N THR A 84 -16.30 -1.61 -21.02
CA THR A 84 -16.33 -2.77 -21.92
C THR A 84 -15.61 -3.96 -21.30
N VAL A 85 -15.92 -5.16 -21.79
CA VAL A 85 -15.24 -6.41 -21.37
C VAL A 85 -13.73 -6.30 -21.62
N ASP A 86 -13.31 -5.75 -22.75
CA ASP A 86 -11.89 -5.59 -23.09
C ASP A 86 -11.16 -4.61 -22.16
N SER A 87 -11.78 -3.47 -21.85
CA SER A 87 -11.22 -2.50 -20.89
C SER A 87 -11.10 -3.12 -19.49
N CYS A 88 -12.13 -3.84 -19.06
CA CYS A 88 -12.14 -4.58 -17.80
C CYS A 88 -11.03 -5.64 -17.75
N GLN A 89 -10.84 -6.39 -18.83
CA GLN A 89 -9.80 -7.42 -18.94
C GLN A 89 -8.39 -6.82 -18.87
N LYS A 90 -8.18 -5.62 -19.47
CA LYS A 90 -6.91 -4.87 -19.36
C LYS A 90 -6.63 -4.45 -17.93
N VAL A 91 -7.62 -3.89 -17.23
CA VAL A 91 -7.50 -3.54 -15.80
C VAL A 91 -7.18 -4.78 -14.97
N LYS A 92 -7.93 -5.88 -15.17
CA LYS A 92 -7.69 -7.15 -14.48
C LYS A 92 -6.28 -7.68 -14.73
N THR A 93 -5.77 -7.56 -15.94
CA THR A 93 -4.41 -7.99 -16.29
C THR A 93 -3.36 -7.12 -15.61
N TYR A 94 -3.58 -5.81 -15.58
CA TYR A 94 -2.71 -4.85 -14.91
C TYR A 94 -2.66 -5.09 -13.39
N MET A 95 -3.82 -5.29 -12.75
CA MET A 95 -3.93 -5.63 -11.33
C MET A 95 -3.27 -6.98 -11.02
N ASN A 96 -3.44 -7.99 -11.88
CA ASN A 96 -2.77 -9.29 -11.72
C ASN A 96 -1.29 -9.29 -12.13
N GLY A 97 -0.80 -8.18 -12.66
CA GLY A 97 0.54 -8.00 -13.19
C GLY A 97 1.54 -7.49 -12.14
N PRO A 98 2.51 -6.65 -12.54
CA PRO A 98 3.51 -6.10 -11.64
C PRO A 98 2.90 -5.27 -10.49
N LEU A 99 1.80 -4.56 -10.74
CA LEU A 99 1.12 -3.76 -9.71
C LEU A 99 0.63 -4.63 -8.55
N GLY A 100 -0.17 -5.67 -8.81
CA GLY A 100 -0.68 -6.51 -7.73
C GLY A 100 0.42 -7.23 -6.97
N ARG A 101 1.48 -7.67 -7.65
CA ARG A 101 2.66 -8.24 -6.98
C ARG A 101 3.33 -7.23 -6.06
N TYR A 102 3.46 -5.99 -6.49
CA TYR A 102 4.03 -4.91 -5.69
C TYR A 102 3.14 -4.54 -4.49
N ILE A 103 1.82 -4.51 -4.68
CA ILE A 103 0.86 -4.30 -3.58
C ILE A 103 1.01 -5.41 -2.54
N VAL A 104 1.06 -6.68 -2.95
CA VAL A 104 1.28 -7.82 -2.04
C VAL A 104 2.62 -7.71 -1.33
N ASN A 105 3.66 -7.26 -2.04
CA ASN A 105 4.98 -7.02 -1.48
C ASN A 105 4.91 -6.02 -0.31
N VAL A 106 4.42 -4.81 -0.59
CA VAL A 106 4.36 -3.72 0.39
C VAL A 106 3.43 -4.05 1.57
N THR A 107 2.23 -4.55 1.28
CA THR A 107 1.21 -4.83 2.31
C THR A 107 1.64 -5.96 3.24
N THR A 108 2.28 -7.00 2.71
CA THR A 108 2.80 -8.11 3.53
C THR A 108 3.98 -7.66 4.37
N ALA A 109 4.89 -6.84 3.81
CA ALA A 109 6.00 -6.27 4.55
C ALA A 109 5.54 -5.38 5.70
N ALA A 110 4.55 -4.51 5.48
CA ALA A 110 3.95 -3.69 6.52
C ALA A 110 3.33 -4.53 7.65
N LYS A 111 2.62 -5.62 7.29
CA LYS A 111 2.05 -6.57 8.25
C LYS A 111 3.12 -7.28 9.07
N ILE A 112 4.20 -7.73 8.43
CA ILE A 112 5.34 -8.37 9.11
C ILE A 112 6.00 -7.38 10.06
N CYS A 113 6.20 -6.13 9.63
CA CYS A 113 6.79 -5.09 10.48
C CYS A 113 5.91 -4.79 11.69
N SER A 114 4.61 -4.61 11.50
CA SER A 114 3.64 -4.43 12.59
C SER A 114 3.68 -5.59 13.59
N HIS A 115 3.74 -6.83 13.10
CA HIS A 115 3.84 -8.01 13.95
C HIS A 115 5.17 -8.07 14.71
N ALA A 116 6.29 -7.83 14.03
CA ALA A 116 7.63 -8.08 14.56
C ALA A 116 8.13 -6.95 15.46
N LEU A 117 7.82 -5.69 15.12
CA LEU A 117 8.24 -4.51 15.88
C LEU A 117 7.16 -3.98 16.80
N CYS A 118 5.92 -3.89 16.33
CA CYS A 118 4.84 -3.19 17.03
C CYS A 118 3.84 -4.13 17.70
N ARG A 119 4.20 -5.41 17.87
CA ARG A 119 3.38 -6.47 18.50
C ARG A 119 1.95 -6.61 17.94
N LYS A 120 1.73 -6.23 16.68
CA LYS A 120 0.40 -6.12 16.02
C LYS A 120 -0.51 -5.03 16.58
N ASN A 121 0.02 -4.19 17.46
CA ASN A 121 -0.71 -3.14 18.16
C ASN A 121 -0.39 -1.74 17.62
N GLY A 122 0.28 -1.68 16.47
CA GLY A 122 0.64 -0.45 15.81
C GLY A 122 1.12 -0.69 14.40
N ARG A 123 1.31 0.40 13.66
CA ARG A 123 1.88 0.40 12.31
C ARG A 123 3.30 0.91 12.32
N CYS A 124 4.11 0.44 11.38
CA CYS A 124 5.47 0.93 11.20
C CYS A 124 5.47 2.24 10.41
N VAL A 125 6.28 3.18 10.87
CA VAL A 125 6.50 4.50 10.24
C VAL A 125 8.00 4.69 10.09
N ARG A 126 8.44 5.19 8.94
CA ARG A 126 9.84 5.51 8.68
C ARG A 126 10.33 6.57 9.67
N LYS A 127 11.50 6.34 10.28
CA LYS A 127 12.05 7.27 11.29
C LYS A 127 12.48 8.60 10.69
N HIS A 128 13.07 8.55 9.50
CA HIS A 128 13.65 9.70 8.81
C HIS A 128 12.96 9.88 7.47
N SER A 129 12.19 10.95 7.32
CA SER A 129 11.40 11.21 6.11
C SER A 129 12.25 11.41 4.86
N ASP A 130 13.50 11.82 5.01
CA ASP A 130 14.50 12.00 3.96
C ASP A 130 15.28 10.71 3.63
N SER A 131 15.08 9.63 4.40
CA SER A 131 15.75 8.36 4.12
C SER A 131 15.01 7.54 3.06
N ASN A 132 15.77 6.85 2.19
CA ASN A 132 15.23 5.95 1.17
C ASN A 132 14.87 4.56 1.73
N ALA A 133 14.29 4.50 2.93
CA ALA A 133 13.85 3.25 3.53
C ALA A 133 12.40 2.94 3.14
N PHE A 134 12.17 1.75 2.58
CA PHE A 134 10.85 1.28 2.19
C PHE A 134 10.46 -0.01 2.93
N LEU A 135 9.14 -0.22 3.07
CA LEU A 135 8.57 -1.46 3.60
C LEU A 135 8.33 -2.44 2.44
N HIS A 136 9.39 -3.13 2.02
CA HIS A 136 9.31 -4.23 1.05
C HIS A 136 9.67 -5.56 1.73
N LEU A 137 9.18 -6.65 1.18
CA LEU A 137 9.59 -8.00 1.54
C LEU A 137 11.07 -8.19 1.20
N PHE A 138 11.79 -8.80 2.12
CA PHE A 138 13.18 -9.16 1.92
C PHE A 138 13.24 -10.30 0.89
N PRO A 139 13.86 -10.08 -0.28
CA PRO A 139 13.84 -11.06 -1.38
C PRO A 139 14.55 -12.38 -1.01
N GLU A 140 15.52 -12.31 -0.11
CA GLU A 140 16.24 -13.48 0.41
C GLU A 140 15.39 -14.31 1.38
N SER A 141 14.46 -13.69 2.10
CA SER A 141 13.72 -14.32 3.19
C SER A 141 12.29 -14.69 2.81
N PHE A 142 11.72 -14.04 1.79
CA PHE A 142 10.35 -14.19 1.35
C PHE A 142 10.23 -14.33 -0.17
N ARG A 143 9.28 -15.16 -0.60
CA ARG A 143 8.93 -15.35 -2.01
C ARG A 143 7.42 -15.20 -2.18
N ILE A 144 7.03 -14.40 -3.16
CA ILE A 144 5.64 -14.24 -3.58
C ILE A 144 5.34 -15.32 -4.62
N MET A 145 4.45 -16.24 -4.28
CA MET A 145 3.93 -17.27 -5.17
C MET A 145 2.54 -16.88 -5.64
N VAL A 146 2.33 -16.86 -6.96
CA VAL A 146 1.00 -16.60 -7.52
C VAL A 146 0.39 -17.92 -7.95
N HIS A 147 -0.67 -18.33 -7.25
CA HIS A 147 -1.49 -19.47 -7.66
C HIS A 147 -2.59 -18.96 -8.57
N ALA A 148 -2.66 -19.51 -9.78
CA ALA A 148 -3.70 -19.19 -10.75
C ALA A 148 -4.58 -20.42 -10.97
N ASN A 149 -5.85 -20.34 -10.57
CA ASN A 149 -6.88 -21.28 -10.96
C ASN A 149 -7.75 -20.66 -12.07
N ALA A 150 -8.64 -21.44 -12.67
CA ALA A 150 -9.51 -20.99 -13.77
C ALA A 150 -10.38 -19.76 -13.40
N THR A 151 -10.66 -19.56 -12.12
CA THR A 151 -11.54 -18.49 -11.61
C THR A 151 -10.82 -17.42 -10.79
N GLU A 152 -9.67 -17.71 -10.18
CA GLU A 152 -9.01 -16.80 -9.22
C GLU A 152 -7.48 -16.85 -9.35
N LYS A 153 -6.84 -15.67 -9.24
CA LYS A 153 -5.39 -15.53 -9.06
C LYS A 153 -5.12 -15.06 -7.64
N LYS A 154 -4.53 -15.93 -6.82
CA LYS A 154 -4.24 -15.66 -5.41
C LYS A 154 -2.73 -15.61 -5.18
N ALA A 155 -2.27 -14.52 -4.60
CA ALA A 155 -0.88 -14.39 -4.16
C ALA A 155 -0.71 -14.97 -2.74
N ILE A 156 0.29 -15.84 -2.58
CA ILE A 156 0.70 -16.43 -1.32
C ILE A 156 2.15 -16.06 -1.07
N VAL A 157 2.45 -15.49 0.09
CA VAL A 157 3.82 -15.18 0.49
C VAL A 157 4.34 -16.31 1.37
N LYS A 158 5.43 -16.95 0.96
CA LYS A 158 6.15 -17.96 1.76
C LYS A 158 7.49 -17.40 2.20
N GLY A 159 7.87 -17.67 3.44
CA GLY A 159 9.12 -17.19 4.01
C GLY A 159 9.03 -17.03 5.52
N LYS A 160 10.15 -16.64 6.13
CA LYS A 160 10.23 -16.30 7.55
C LYS A 160 11.13 -15.09 7.74
N LEU A 161 10.85 -14.29 8.75
CA LEU A 161 11.68 -13.14 9.07
C LEU A 161 13.02 -13.61 9.65
N GLU A 162 14.13 -13.14 9.10
CA GLU A 162 15.46 -13.43 9.62
C GLU A 162 15.95 -12.34 10.58
N LEU A 163 17.01 -12.62 11.34
CA LEU A 163 17.58 -11.65 12.28
C LEU A 163 18.08 -10.38 11.57
N LYS A 164 18.69 -10.52 10.39
CA LYS A 164 19.17 -9.40 9.56
C LYS A 164 18.03 -8.45 9.15
N ASP A 165 16.88 -9.04 8.81
CA ASP A 165 15.67 -8.32 8.41
C ASP A 165 15.12 -7.53 9.59
N LEU A 166 15.07 -8.16 10.77
CA LEU A 166 14.62 -7.50 12.00
C LEU A 166 15.53 -6.33 12.39
N ILE A 167 16.85 -6.48 12.23
CA ILE A 167 17.82 -5.39 12.46
C ILE A 167 17.56 -4.23 11.50
N TYR A 168 17.34 -4.49 10.21
CA TYR A 168 16.98 -3.47 9.23
C TYR A 168 15.69 -2.74 9.63
N LEU A 169 14.65 -3.47 10.00
CA LEU A 169 13.38 -2.88 10.42
C LEU A 169 13.56 -1.99 11.65
N ARG A 170 14.25 -2.48 12.69
CA ARG A 170 14.53 -1.69 13.90
C ARG A 170 15.36 -0.44 13.63
N LYS A 171 16.27 -0.49 12.67
CA LYS A 171 17.12 0.65 12.32
C LYS A 171 16.29 1.76 11.68
N ASN A 172 15.44 1.41 10.71
CA ASN A 172 14.81 2.38 9.82
C ASN A 172 13.36 2.77 10.20
N PHE A 173 12.67 1.95 10.99
CA PHE A 173 11.26 2.14 11.31
C PHE A 173 11.01 2.25 12.82
N MET A 174 9.98 3.01 13.18
CA MET A 174 9.41 3.16 14.52
C MET A 174 7.92 2.80 14.50
N CYS A 175 7.34 2.60 15.68
CA CYS A 175 5.93 2.25 15.80
C CYS A 175 5.05 3.49 16.04
N GLN A 176 3.96 3.59 15.29
CA GLN A 176 2.80 4.39 15.65
C GLN A 176 1.71 3.46 16.17
N CYS A 177 1.48 3.50 17.48
CA CYS A 177 0.54 2.60 18.14
C CYS A 177 -0.91 2.93 17.81
N TYR A 178 -1.73 1.89 17.76
CA TYR A 178 -3.18 2.02 17.65
C TYR A 178 -3.77 2.53 18.96
N GLN A 179 -5.04 2.95 18.91
CA GLN A 179 -5.74 3.47 20.07
C GLN A 179 -5.68 2.48 21.25
N GLY A 180 -5.42 3.01 22.44
CA GLY A 180 -5.25 2.21 23.65
C GLY A 180 -3.85 1.62 23.85
N TRP A 181 -2.96 1.63 22.85
CA TRP A 181 -1.60 1.10 22.98
C TRP A 181 -0.54 2.20 23.09
N LYS A 182 0.48 1.95 23.90
CA LYS A 182 1.61 2.85 24.18
C LYS A 182 2.91 2.07 24.31
N GLY A 183 4.01 2.81 24.43
CA GLY A 183 5.37 2.28 24.46
C GLY A 183 6.07 2.45 23.12
N LEU A 184 7.37 2.17 23.09
CA LEU A 184 8.19 2.31 21.89
C LEU A 184 7.83 1.26 20.83
N TYR A 185 7.32 0.12 21.26
CA TYR A 185 6.98 -1.06 20.46
C TYR A 185 5.50 -1.48 20.63
N CYS A 186 4.65 -0.57 21.12
CA CYS A 186 3.23 -0.82 21.40
C CYS A 186 3.00 -2.03 22.32
N GLU A 187 3.84 -2.14 23.34
CA GLU A 187 3.88 -3.22 24.31
C GLU A 187 2.97 -3.03 25.51
N GLU A 188 2.51 -1.80 25.76
CA GLU A 188 1.71 -1.44 26.93
C GLU A 188 0.29 -1.03 26.52
N TYR A 189 -0.71 -1.50 27.27
CA TYR A 189 -2.09 -1.07 27.11
C TYR A 189 -2.43 0.05 28.11
N SER A 190 -2.94 1.17 27.62
CA SER A 190 -3.29 2.35 28.39
C SER A 190 -4.70 2.23 28.98
N ILE A 191 -4.77 1.82 30.24
CA ILE A 191 -6.03 1.68 31.03
C ILE A 191 -6.83 2.99 31.17
N LYS A 192 -6.25 4.16 30.87
CA LYS A 192 -6.97 5.45 30.93
C LYS A 192 -8.17 5.53 29.98
N ASP A 193 -8.23 4.69 28.94
CA ASP A 193 -9.36 4.61 28.00
C ASP A 193 -10.49 3.69 28.48
N ILE A 194 -10.27 2.86 29.51
CA ILE A 194 -11.31 1.98 30.11
C ILE A 194 -12.34 2.80 30.90
N ARG A 195 -11.96 3.96 31.45
CA ARG A 195 -12.86 4.81 32.25
C ARG A 195 -13.77 5.73 31.41
N LYS A 196 -13.78 5.58 30.08
CA LYS A 196 -14.62 6.36 29.15
C LYS A 196 -15.72 5.54 28.47
N ILE A 197 -15.86 4.26 28.82
CA ILE A 197 -16.92 3.35 28.34
C ILE A 197 -17.97 3.22 29.44
#